data_AF-A0A2G6MVJ1-F1
#
_entry.id   AF-A0A2G6MVJ1-F1
#
_cell.length_a   1.000
_cell.length_b   1.000
_cell.length_c   1.000
_cell.angle_alpha   90.00
_cell.angle_beta   90.00
_cell.angle_gamma   90.00
#
_symmetry.space_group_name_H-M   'P 1'
#
loop_
_entity.id
_entity.type
_entity.pdbx_description
1 polymer ?
#
loop_
_entity_poly.entity_id
_entity_poly.type
_entity_poly.pdbx_seq_one_letter_code
_entity_poly.pdbx_strand_id
1 'polypeptide(L)'
;MVTDSNAFRQIEFVGILKGTKEVELAQKFVDFMLSKSFQEDIPLQMFVFPANKQAKLPEVFVKYAVVADNPAQVDPKAIEAHRDGWIEAWTNAVLR
;
A
#
# COMPACT_ATOMS: atom_id res chain seq x y z
N MET A 1 -16.42 11.86 -3.55
CA MET A 1 -16.54 11.73 -2.07
C MET A 1 -16.22 10.31 -1.70
N VAL A 2 -15.43 10.10 -0.65
CA VAL A 2 -15.26 8.77 -0.04
C VAL A 2 -16.51 8.50 0.80
N THR A 3 -17.16 7.36 0.59
CA THR A 3 -18.37 6.93 1.31
C THR A 3 -18.20 5.48 1.74
N ASP A 4 -19.10 4.98 2.58
CA ASP A 4 -19.02 3.60 3.06
C ASP A 4 -18.90 2.59 1.90
N SER A 5 -17.93 1.69 2.02
CA SER A 5 -17.67 0.59 1.08
C SER A 5 -17.34 1.00 -0.36
N ASN A 6 -16.94 2.25 -0.63
CA ASN A 6 -16.59 2.71 -1.98
C ASN A 6 -15.07 2.89 -2.23
N ALA A 7 -14.25 2.65 -1.22
CA ALA A 7 -12.79 2.76 -1.30
C ALA A 7 -12.13 1.47 -0.83
N PHE A 8 -11.22 0.90 -1.62
CA PHE A 8 -10.44 -0.27 -1.24
C PHE A 8 -9.07 0.17 -0.72
N ARG A 9 -8.66 -0.34 0.45
CA ARG A 9 -7.34 -0.02 1.03
C ARG A 9 -6.26 -0.87 0.36
N GLN A 10 -5.38 -0.24 -0.38
CA GLN A 10 -4.14 -0.84 -0.88
C GLN A 10 -3.03 -0.71 0.18
N ILE A 11 -2.22 -1.76 0.32
CA ILE A 11 -1.03 -1.78 1.19
C ILE A 11 0.18 -2.11 0.32
N GLU A 12 1.22 -1.28 0.42
CA GLU A 12 2.49 -1.51 -0.26
C GLU A 12 3.47 -2.21 0.67
N PHE A 13 4.20 -3.19 0.15
CA PHE A 13 5.14 -4.01 0.91
C PHE A 13 6.52 -3.96 0.29
N VAL A 14 7.54 -4.10 1.13
CA VAL A 14 8.91 -4.44 0.74
C VAL A 14 9.23 -5.83 1.25
N GLY A 15 9.88 -6.64 0.43
CA GLY A 15 10.27 -8.00 0.77
C GLY A 15 11.66 -8.34 0.27
N ILE A 16 12.36 -9.20 1.00
CA ILE A 16 13.66 -9.72 0.61
C ILE A 16 13.45 -10.97 -0.24
N LEU A 17 13.97 -10.98 -1.47
CA LEU A 17 13.81 -12.11 -2.38
C LEU A 17 14.60 -13.32 -1.91
N LYS A 18 13.98 -14.51 -2.03
CA LYS A 18 14.64 -15.79 -1.78
C LYS A 18 15.83 -15.94 -2.73
N GLY A 19 17.00 -16.28 -2.18
CA GLY A 19 18.23 -16.49 -2.96
C GLY A 19 19.12 -15.25 -3.09
N THR A 20 18.81 -14.13 -2.42
CA THR A 20 19.77 -13.03 -2.32
C THR A 20 21.08 -13.51 -1.68
N LYS A 21 22.21 -13.05 -2.22
CA LYS A 21 23.54 -13.27 -1.64
C LYS A 21 23.86 -12.26 -0.53
N GLU A 22 23.07 -11.19 -0.46
CA GLU A 22 23.32 -10.01 0.38
C GLU A 22 22.17 -9.79 1.38
N VAL A 23 21.88 -10.80 2.21
CA VAL A 23 20.74 -10.76 3.15
C VAL A 23 20.87 -9.60 4.14
N GLU A 24 22.05 -9.39 4.71
CA GLU A 24 22.27 -8.32 5.69
C GLU A 24 22.07 -6.92 5.09
N LEU A 25 22.53 -6.70 3.86
CA LEU A 25 22.32 -5.42 3.17
C LEU A 25 20.84 -5.22 2.82
N ALA A 26 20.15 -6.28 2.39
CA ALA A 26 18.72 -6.21 2.13
C ALA A 26 17.92 -5.88 3.40
N GLN A 27 18.28 -6.46 4.55
CA GLN A 27 17.67 -6.14 5.84
C GLN A 27 17.92 -4.67 6.23
N LYS A 28 19.16 -4.18 6.10
CA LYS A 28 19.48 -2.77 6.36
C LYS A 28 18.68 -1.82 5.47
N PHE A 29 18.43 -2.20 4.22
CA PHE A 29 17.59 -1.41 3.32
C PHE A 29 16.12 -1.40 3.77
N VAL A 30 15.57 -2.54 4.18
CA VAL A 30 14.22 -2.61 4.77
C VAL A 30 14.13 -1.76 6.05
N ASP A 31 15.13 -1.85 6.93
CA ASP A 31 15.20 -1.02 8.14
C ASP A 31 15.24 0.48 7.81
N PHE A 32 16.00 0.86 6.78
CA PHE A 32 16.02 2.22 6.27
C PHE A 32 14.65 2.66 5.74
N MET A 33 13.98 1.83 4.93
CA MET A 33 12.63 2.15 4.45
C MET A 33 11.62 2.29 5.58
N LEU A 34 11.76 1.53 6.67
CA LEU A 34 10.88 1.61 7.85
C LEU A 34 11.30 2.73 8.83
N SER A 35 12.45 3.36 8.62
CA SER A 35 12.94 4.44 9.46
C SER A 35 11.97 5.62 9.47
N LYS A 36 11.94 6.33 10.60
CA LYS A 36 11.07 7.51 10.75
C LYS A 36 11.34 8.55 9.67
N SER A 37 12.61 8.85 9.37
CA SER A 37 12.99 9.86 8.39
C SER A 37 12.50 9.53 6.99
N PHE A 38 12.63 8.26 6.57
CA PHE A 38 12.13 7.85 5.25
C PHE A 38 10.59 7.92 5.21
N GLN A 39 9.94 7.44 6.27
CA GLN A 39 8.48 7.40 6.37
C GLN A 39 7.84 8.80 6.49
N GLU A 40 8.55 9.81 6.99
CA GLU A 40 8.09 11.21 7.01
C GLU A 40 8.13 11.88 5.63
N ASP A 41 8.96 11.38 4.68
CA ASP A 41 9.07 11.93 3.33
C ASP A 41 8.03 11.33 2.36
N ILE A 42 7.63 10.07 2.60
CA ILE A 42 6.63 9.33 1.80
C ILE A 42 5.35 10.13 1.47
N PRO A 43 4.69 10.84 2.42
CA PRO A 43 3.40 11.46 2.15
C PRO A 43 3.41 12.50 1.04
N LEU A 44 4.52 13.22 0.84
CA LEU A 44 4.63 14.28 -0.17
C LEU A 44 5.32 13.83 -1.46
N GLN A 45 6.04 12.70 -1.44
CA GLN A 45 6.68 12.13 -2.63
C GLN A 45 5.79 11.10 -3.33
N MET A 46 5.10 10.26 -2.56
CA MET A 46 4.34 9.11 -3.07
C MET A 46 2.83 9.24 -2.84
N PHE A 47 2.39 10.25 -2.08
CA PHE A 47 0.98 10.48 -1.74
C PHE A 47 0.31 9.30 -1.01
N VAL A 48 1.06 8.58 -0.18
CA VAL A 48 0.56 7.47 0.65
C VAL A 48 0.83 7.71 2.13
N PHE A 49 0.10 7.01 3.00
CA PHE A 49 0.31 7.08 4.45
C PHE A 49 1.51 6.21 4.87
N PRO A 50 2.30 6.66 5.86
CA PRO A 50 3.42 5.89 6.37
C PRO A 50 2.95 4.65 7.14
N ALA A 51 3.73 3.57 7.05
CA ALA A 51 3.56 2.38 7.87
C ALA A 51 4.12 2.59 9.29
N ASN A 52 5.13 3.44 9.46
CA ASN A 52 5.70 3.74 10.76
C ASN A 52 4.82 4.74 11.53
N LYS A 53 4.21 4.27 12.63
CA LYS A 53 3.30 5.06 13.49
C LYS A 53 3.95 6.26 14.20
N GLN A 54 5.28 6.35 14.22
CA GLN A 54 6.02 7.47 14.80
C GLN A 54 6.34 8.58 13.79
N ALA A 55 6.07 8.37 12.50
CA ALA A 55 6.25 9.38 11.47
C ALA A 55 5.21 10.50 11.64
N LYS A 56 5.66 11.75 11.58
CA LYS A 56 4.78 12.92 11.59
C LYS A 56 4.30 13.21 10.17
N LEU A 57 3.00 13.45 10.04
CA LEU A 57 2.41 13.85 8.77
C LEU A 57 2.53 15.38 8.59
N PRO A 58 2.91 15.86 7.40
CA PRO A 58 2.85 17.27 7.07
C PRO A 58 1.42 17.82 7.17
N GLU A 59 1.26 19.06 7.65
CA GLU A 59 -0.07 19.68 7.86
C GLU A 59 -0.91 19.71 6.57
N VAL A 60 -0.28 20.01 5.44
CA VAL A 60 -0.93 20.03 4.13
C VAL A 60 -1.47 18.64 3.75
N PHE A 61 -0.77 17.58 4.11
CA PHE A 61 -1.21 16.21 3.83
C PHE A 61 -2.44 15.89 4.69
N VAL A 62 -2.39 16.18 5.99
CA VAL A 62 -3.52 15.96 6.91
C VAL A 62 -4.76 16.76 6.47
N LYS A 63 -4.57 17.98 5.99
CA LYS A 63 -5.66 18.85 5.56
C LYS A 63 -6.45 18.29 4.36
N TYR A 64 -5.78 17.58 3.45
CA TYR A 64 -6.39 17.18 2.17
C TYR A 64 -6.53 15.66 1.99
N ALA A 65 -5.77 14.85 2.73
CA ALA A 65 -5.90 13.40 2.66
C ALA A 65 -7.21 12.95 3.32
N VAL A 66 -8.01 12.17 2.59
CA VAL A 66 -9.26 11.60 3.07
C VAL A 66 -9.02 10.12 3.38
N VAL A 67 -9.24 9.73 4.63
CA VAL A 67 -9.21 8.32 5.05
C VAL A 67 -10.65 7.82 5.05
N ALA A 68 -10.91 6.69 4.38
CA ALA A 68 -12.20 6.02 4.47
C ALA A 68 -12.37 5.41 5.87
N ASP A 69 -13.45 5.77 6.57
CA ASP A 69 -13.79 5.16 7.87
C ASP A 69 -14.14 3.67 7.70
N ASN A 70 -14.94 3.36 6.67
CA ASN A 70 -15.37 2.01 6.32
C ASN A 70 -14.96 1.69 4.86
N PRO A 71 -13.68 1.33 4.62
CA PRO A 71 -13.25 0.90 3.30
C PRO A 71 -13.93 -0.42 2.91
N ALA A 72 -14.14 -0.64 1.62
CA ALA A 72 -14.47 -1.94 1.07
C ALA A 72 -13.40 -2.96 1.47
N GLN A 73 -13.83 -4.13 1.91
CA GLN A 73 -12.95 -5.24 2.30
C GLN A 73 -13.27 -6.45 1.44
N VAL A 74 -12.23 -7.13 0.98
CA VAL A 74 -12.32 -8.44 0.32
C VAL A 74 -11.37 -9.35 1.08
N ASP A 75 -11.86 -10.52 1.50
CA ASP A 75 -11.04 -11.48 2.23
C ASP A 75 -9.83 -11.89 1.36
N PRO A 76 -8.60 -11.92 1.91
CA PRO A 76 -7.41 -12.29 1.14
C PRO A 76 -7.51 -13.66 0.46
N LYS A 77 -8.19 -14.64 1.05
CA LYS A 77 -8.39 -15.96 0.44
C LYS A 77 -9.36 -15.90 -0.73
N ALA A 78 -10.36 -15.03 -0.65
CA ALA A 78 -11.26 -14.80 -1.78
C ALA A 78 -10.51 -14.12 -2.93
N ILE A 79 -9.64 -13.16 -2.64
CA ILE A 79 -8.75 -12.57 -3.66
C ILE A 79 -7.88 -13.65 -4.29
N GLU A 80 -7.20 -14.48 -3.50
CA GLU A 80 -6.35 -15.55 -4.01
C GLU A 80 -7.11 -16.54 -4.90
N ALA A 81 -8.32 -16.93 -4.49
CA ALA A 81 -9.14 -17.90 -5.22
C ALA A 81 -9.73 -17.36 -6.53
N HIS A 82 -9.95 -16.05 -6.64
CA HIS A 82 -10.74 -15.48 -7.74
C HIS A 82 -9.99 -14.45 -8.61
N ARG A 83 -8.80 -13.98 -8.19
CA ARG A 83 -8.04 -12.90 -8.86
C ARG A 83 -7.88 -13.11 -10.37
N ASP A 84 -7.50 -14.30 -10.79
CA ASP A 84 -7.17 -14.57 -12.18
C ASP A 84 -8.44 -14.49 -13.06
N GLY A 85 -9.57 -15.01 -12.56
CA GLY A 85 -10.86 -14.90 -13.23
C GLY A 85 -11.39 -13.46 -13.30
N TRP A 86 -11.20 -12.67 -12.24
CA TRP A 86 -11.58 -11.25 -12.24
C TRP A 86 -10.76 -10.42 -13.25
N ILE A 87 -9.45 -10.67 -13.35
CA ILE A 87 -8.57 -10.01 -14.33
C ILE A 87 -9.00 -10.36 -15.76
N GLU A 88 -9.30 -11.63 -16.03
CA GLU A 88 -9.76 -12.06 -17.35
C GLU A 88 -11.11 -11.41 -17.72
N ALA A 89 -12.07 -11.42 -16.79
CA ALA A 89 -13.39 -10.83 -17.01
C ALA A 89 -13.29 -9.32 -17.31
N TRP A 90 -12.48 -8.58 -16.54
CA TRP A 90 -12.24 -7.16 -16.78
C TRP A 90 -11.58 -6.91 -18.15
N THR A 91 -10.55 -7.70 -18.48
CA THR A 91 -9.84 -7.60 -19.76
C THR A 91 -10.78 -7.78 -20.95
N ASN A 92 -11.66 -8.78 -20.90
CA ASN A 92 -12.63 -9.05 -21.96
C ASN A 92 -13.74 -7.99 -22.05
N ALA A 93 -14.07 -7.29 -20.97
CA ALA A 93 -15.12 -6.28 -20.96
C ALA A 93 -14.64 -4.88 -21.40
N VAL A 94 -13.37 -4.55 -21.15
CA VAL A 94 -12.82 -3.19 -21.32
C VAL A 94 -11.84 -3.07 -22.48
N LEU A 95 -11.02 -4.10 -22.72
CA LEU A 95 -9.88 -4.02 -23.66
C LEU A 95 -10.09 -4.80 -24.96
N ARG A 96 -11.07 -5.68 -25.02
CA ARG A 96 -11.42 -6.50 -26.19
C ARG A 96 -12.86 -6.22 -26.58
#